data_AF-A0A0B8QAX1-F1
#
_entry.id   AF-A0A0B8QAX1-F1
#
_cell.length_a   1.000
_cell.length_b   1.000
_cell.length_c   1.000
_cell.angle_alpha   90.00
_cell.angle_beta   90.00
_cell.angle_gamma   90.00
#
_symmetry.space_group_name_H-M   'P 1'
#
loop_
_entity.id
_entity.type
_entity.pdbx_description
1 polymer ?
#
loop_
_entity_poly.entity_id
_entity_poly.type
_entity_poly.pdbx_seq_one_letter_code
_entity_poly.pdbx_strand_id
1 'polypeptide(L)'
;MSERDFVDSDGNKQDRLTVAKQVLTEFGAKRKDDRLGLILFADAPYVQAPFTEDTNTWLNLLNEVELGYAGFQTAFGDAIGLSISVFEQEQSRQRVMILLTDGDDTSSKMPPIKAAEIAAKYGEDLHHSHGRSEHRRAIQDGYPHAREGI
;
A
#
# COMPACT_ATOMS: atom_id res chain seq x y z
N MET A 1 -10.89 -6.96 0.32
CA MET A 1 -9.81 -7.68 -0.41
C MET A 1 -10.13 -9.16 -0.66
N SER A 2 -11.26 -9.68 -0.19
CA SER A 2 -11.63 -11.11 -0.26
C SER A 2 -12.30 -11.53 -1.57
N GLU A 3 -12.63 -10.57 -2.44
CA GLU A 3 -13.25 -10.84 -3.73
C GLU A 3 -12.31 -11.69 -4.61
N ARG A 4 -12.87 -12.72 -5.25
CA ARG A 4 -12.10 -13.69 -6.06
C ARG A 4 -12.40 -13.50 -7.52
N ASP A 5 -12.02 -12.33 -8.02
CA ASP A 5 -12.27 -11.90 -9.39
C ASP A 5 -11.00 -11.82 -10.24
N PHE A 6 -9.82 -11.96 -9.63
CA PHE A 6 -8.57 -12.14 -10.38
C PHE A 6 -8.42 -13.59 -10.83
N VAL A 7 -8.10 -13.77 -12.10
CA VAL A 7 -7.86 -15.07 -12.73
C VAL A 7 -6.39 -15.14 -13.13
N ASP A 8 -5.68 -16.16 -12.65
CA ASP A 8 -4.29 -16.40 -13.02
C ASP A 8 -4.14 -17.01 -14.42
N SER A 9 -2.90 -17.22 -14.86
CA SER A 9 -2.59 -17.82 -16.17
C SER A 9 -3.12 -19.25 -16.33
N ASP A 10 -3.38 -19.93 -15.22
CA ASP A 10 -3.87 -21.31 -15.16
C ASP A 10 -5.40 -21.37 -15.03
N GLY A 11 -6.08 -20.21 -14.98
CA GLY A 11 -7.54 -20.10 -14.90
C GLY A 11 -8.10 -20.18 -13.47
N ASN A 12 -7.25 -20.18 -12.44
CA ASN A 12 -7.72 -20.22 -11.05
C ASN A 12 -8.10 -18.83 -10.56
N LYS A 13 -9.19 -18.76 -9.80
CA LYS A 13 -9.63 -17.53 -9.14
C LYS A 13 -8.85 -17.30 -7.86
N GLN A 14 -8.13 -16.19 -7.78
CA GLN A 14 -7.40 -15.76 -6.59
C GLN A 14 -8.08 -14.54 -5.97
N ASP A 15 -7.98 -14.41 -4.65
CA ASP A 15 -8.44 -13.21 -3.98
C ASP A 15 -7.46 -12.04 -4.23
N ARG A 16 -7.98 -10.81 -4.10
CA ARG A 16 -7.21 -9.59 -4.38
C ARG A 16 -6.00 -9.42 -3.45
N LEU A 17 -6.08 -9.88 -2.19
CA LEU A 17 -4.94 -9.82 -1.26
C LEU A 17 -3.79 -10.72 -1.73
N THR A 18 -4.11 -11.94 -2.18
CA THR A 18 -3.10 -12.87 -2.73
C THR A 18 -2.37 -12.25 -3.92
N VAL A 19 -3.09 -11.61 -4.83
CA VAL A 19 -2.49 -10.90 -5.98
C VAL A 19 -1.68 -9.68 -5.53
N ALA A 20 -2.20 -8.89 -4.59
CA ALA A 20 -1.48 -7.74 -4.03
C ALA A 20 -0.16 -8.16 -3.39
N LYS A 21 -0.14 -9.25 -2.62
CA LYS A 21 1.08 -9.82 -2.04
C LYS A 21 2.09 -10.19 -3.12
N GLN A 22 1.67 -10.88 -4.18
CA GLN A 22 2.57 -11.25 -5.29
C GLN A 22 3.23 -10.00 -5.91
N VAL A 23 2.43 -8.98 -6.21
CA VAL A 23 2.92 -7.72 -6.80
C VAL A 23 3.88 -7.00 -5.83
N LEU A 24 3.54 -6.93 -4.55
CA LEU A 24 4.38 -6.32 -3.52
C LEU A 24 5.68 -7.11 -3.27
N THR A 25 5.64 -8.44 -3.38
CA THR A 25 6.83 -9.29 -3.31
C THR A 25 7.77 -9.02 -4.47
N GLU A 26 7.25 -8.94 -5.70
CA GLU A 26 8.03 -8.56 -6.88
C GLU A 26 8.61 -7.14 -6.75
N PHE A 27 7.83 -6.21 -6.19
CA PHE A 27 8.25 -4.83 -5.95
C PHE A 27 9.41 -4.77 -4.95
N GLY A 28 9.26 -5.38 -3.77
CA GLY A 28 10.30 -5.39 -2.73
C GLY A 28 11.59 -6.07 -3.19
N ALA A 29 11.49 -7.17 -3.95
CA ALA A 29 12.66 -7.91 -4.45
C ALA A 29 13.53 -7.09 -5.41
N LYS A 30 12.96 -6.10 -6.12
CA LYS A 30 13.67 -5.23 -7.06
C LYS A 30 14.40 -4.06 -6.37
N ARG A 31 14.14 -3.79 -5.08
CA ARG A 31 14.59 -2.56 -4.40
C ARG A 31 15.46 -2.82 -3.17
N LYS A 32 16.65 -3.38 -3.40
CA LYS A 32 17.58 -3.79 -2.32
C LYS A 32 18.15 -2.64 -1.48
N ASP A 33 18.12 -1.42 -2.00
CA ASP A 33 18.66 -0.22 -1.33
C ASP A 33 17.56 0.67 -0.73
N ASP A 34 16.28 0.30 -0.89
CA ASP A 34 15.16 1.06 -0.35
C ASP A 34 14.80 0.56 1.05
N ARG A 35 14.43 1.50 1.92
CA ARG A 35 13.79 1.18 3.19
C ARG A 35 12.30 0.99 2.96
N LEU A 36 11.78 -0.17 3.33
CA LEU A 36 10.38 -0.54 3.13
C LEU A 36 9.64 -0.57 4.46
N GLY A 37 8.48 0.10 4.52
CA GLY A 37 7.51 0.00 5.60
C GLY A 37 6.27 -0.76 5.15
N LEU A 38 5.48 -1.27 6.09
CA LEU A 38 4.20 -1.91 5.83
C LEU A 38 3.16 -1.43 6.84
N ILE A 39 2.10 -0.80 6.34
CA ILE A 39 0.94 -0.41 7.11
C ILE A 39 -0.25 -1.20 6.60
N LEU A 40 -1.01 -1.76 7.53
CA LEU A 40 -2.25 -2.46 7.25
C LEU A 40 -3.41 -1.62 7.77
N PHE A 41 -4.53 -1.67 7.08
CA PHE A 41 -5.72 -0.93 7.47
C PHE A 41 -6.98 -1.70 7.09
N ALA A 42 -7.98 -1.62 7.97
CA ALA A 42 -9.38 -1.83 7.65
C ALA A 42 -10.22 -0.95 8.58
N ASP A 43 -10.66 -1.42 9.75
CA ASP A 43 -11.41 -0.58 10.69
C ASP A 43 -10.54 0.53 11.28
N ALA A 44 -9.26 0.23 11.52
CA ALA A 44 -8.23 1.17 11.94
C ALA A 44 -6.87 0.78 11.33
N PRO A 45 -6.00 1.76 11.02
CA PRO A 45 -4.67 1.49 10.51
C PRO A 45 -3.67 1.13 11.63
N TYR A 46 -2.70 0.26 11.32
CA TYR A 46 -1.58 -0.04 12.19
C TYR A 46 -0.31 -0.38 11.40
N VAL A 47 0.85 -0.18 12.03
CA VAL A 47 2.15 -0.50 11.44
C VAL A 47 2.43 -2.00 11.62
N GLN A 48 2.47 -2.74 10.51
CA GLN A 48 2.85 -4.16 10.49
C GLN A 48 4.38 -4.31 10.43
N ALA A 49 5.06 -3.45 9.67
CA ALA A 49 6.51 -3.40 9.61
C ALA A 49 6.99 -1.94 9.61
N PRO A 50 7.87 -1.52 10.53
CA PRO A 50 8.54 -0.23 10.42
C PRO A 50 9.51 -0.23 9.23
N PHE A 51 10.00 0.94 8.84
CA PHE A 51 10.95 1.08 7.74
C PHE A 51 12.25 0.30 7.99
N THR A 52 12.49 -0.71 7.16
CA THR A 52 13.65 -1.60 7.25
C THR A 52 14.34 -1.77 5.91
N GLU A 53 15.66 -1.94 5.94
CA GLU A 53 16.47 -2.38 4.79
C GLU A 53 16.44 -3.92 4.65
N ASP A 54 16.01 -4.63 5.68
CA ASP A 54 15.86 -6.09 5.64
C ASP A 54 14.58 -6.47 4.89
N THR A 55 14.71 -6.56 3.56
CA THR A 55 13.64 -6.97 2.66
C THR A 55 13.12 -8.38 3.00
N ASN A 56 13.93 -9.29 3.53
CA ASN A 56 13.47 -10.64 3.85
C ASN A 56 12.50 -10.63 5.03
N THR A 57 12.84 -9.88 6.08
CA THR A 57 11.93 -9.70 7.22
C THR A 57 10.65 -9.00 6.79
N TRP A 58 10.75 -7.97 5.94
CA TRP A 58 9.57 -7.29 5.39
C TRP A 58 8.68 -8.24 4.57
N LEU A 59 9.26 -9.10 3.74
CA LEU A 59 8.53 -10.10 2.95
C LEU A 59 7.84 -11.15 3.83
N ASN A 60 8.49 -11.59 4.91
CA ASN A 60 7.89 -12.51 5.87
C ASN A 60 6.65 -11.87 6.52
N LEU A 61 6.78 -10.62 6.99
CA LEU A 61 5.67 -9.88 7.59
C LEU A 61 4.53 -9.63 6.60
N LEU A 62 4.83 -9.40 5.32
CA LEU A 62 3.82 -9.29 4.26
C LEU A 62 3.11 -10.63 4.02
N ASN A 63 3.84 -11.74 4.05
CA ASN A 63 3.27 -13.06 3.82
C ASN A 63 2.32 -13.51 4.94
N GLU A 64 2.56 -13.07 6.18
CA GLU A 64 1.71 -13.33 7.35
C GLU A 64 0.35 -12.60 7.33
N VAL A 65 0.16 -11.62 6.44
CA VAL A 65 -1.08 -10.82 6.41
C VAL A 65 -2.27 -11.65 5.94
N GLU A 66 -3.28 -11.86 6.77
CA GLU A 66 -4.51 -12.56 6.37
C GLU A 66 -5.73 -11.63 6.33
N LEU A 67 -6.75 -12.04 5.57
CA LEU A 67 -8.01 -11.31 5.49
C LEU A 67 -8.69 -11.27 6.87
N GLY A 68 -9.25 -10.12 7.23
CA GLY A 68 -10.01 -9.95 8.47
C GLY A 68 -9.18 -9.62 9.72
N TYR A 69 -7.84 -9.59 9.65
CA TYR A 69 -6.98 -9.19 10.77
C TYR A 69 -7.21 -7.75 11.23
N ALA A 70 -7.59 -6.86 10.31
CA ALA A 70 -7.72 -5.43 10.57
C ALA A 70 -9.18 -4.94 10.71
N GLY A 71 -10.17 -5.83 10.52
CA GLY A 71 -11.60 -5.49 10.45
C GLY A 71 -12.23 -5.62 9.05
N PHE A 72 -13.45 -5.10 8.88
CA PHE A 72 -14.26 -5.23 7.66
C PHE A 72 -14.60 -3.89 7.00
N GLN A 73 -14.34 -2.77 7.67
CA GLN A 73 -14.49 -1.42 7.14
C GLN A 73 -13.20 -0.97 6.46
N THR A 74 -13.22 0.16 5.77
CA THR A 74 -12.08 0.74 5.08
C THR A 74 -11.84 2.16 5.61
N ALA A 75 -10.84 2.32 6.48
CA ALA A 75 -10.38 3.59 7.03
C ALA A 75 -9.07 4.04 6.36
N PHE A 76 -9.11 4.28 5.04
CA PHE A 76 -7.88 4.56 4.29
C PHE A 76 -7.37 6.00 4.49
N GLY A 77 -8.25 6.97 4.75
CA GLY A 77 -7.85 8.33 5.13
C GLY A 77 -7.05 8.36 6.43
N ASP A 78 -7.45 7.54 7.41
CA ASP A 78 -6.67 7.35 8.64
C ASP A 78 -5.33 6.65 8.35
N ALA A 79 -5.31 5.69 7.41
CA ALA A 79 -4.07 5.01 7.00
C ALA A 79 -3.06 5.95 6.36
N ILE A 80 -3.51 6.90 5.52
CA ILE A 80 -2.65 7.96 4.97
C ILE A 80 -2.10 8.83 6.11
N GLY A 81 -2.96 9.24 7.07
CA GLY A 81 -2.53 10.02 8.23
C GLY A 81 -1.45 9.31 9.07
N LEU A 82 -1.63 8.02 9.33
CA LEU A 82 -0.62 7.21 10.01
C LEU A 82 0.68 7.14 9.19
N SER A 83 0.57 6.92 7.87
CA SER A 83 1.72 6.81 6.99
C SER A 83 2.58 8.09 7.01
N ILE A 84 1.96 9.26 6.97
CA ILE A 84 2.65 10.56 7.10
C ILE A 84 3.42 10.62 8.43
N SER A 85 2.81 10.21 9.54
CA SER A 85 3.47 10.23 10.85
C SER A 85 4.66 9.26 10.96
N VAL A 86 4.62 8.15 10.21
CA VAL A 86 5.73 7.20 10.12
C VAL A 86 6.83 7.77 9.22
N PHE A 87 6.47 8.41 8.10
CA PHE A 87 7.41 9.08 7.22
C PHE A 87 8.12 10.26 7.86
N GLU A 88 7.46 11.03 8.74
CA GLU A 88 8.10 12.12 9.50
C GLU A 88 9.26 11.62 10.38
N GLN A 89 9.23 10.36 10.82
CA GLN A 89 10.30 9.75 11.60
C GLN A 89 11.50 9.35 10.73
N GLU A 90 11.35 9.40 9.40
CA GLU A 90 12.35 8.97 8.44
C GLU A 90 13.09 10.12 7.77
N GLN A 91 14.41 10.00 7.64
CA GLN A 91 15.27 11.03 7.02
C GLN A 91 15.41 10.88 5.50
N SER A 92 14.62 10.01 4.86
CA SER A 92 14.73 9.76 3.42
C SER A 92 14.25 10.95 2.59
N ARG A 93 14.98 11.24 1.50
CA ARG A 93 14.68 12.35 0.58
C ARG A 93 13.54 12.05 -0.40
N GLN A 94 13.26 10.77 -0.64
CA GLN A 94 12.21 10.32 -1.54
C GLN A 94 11.33 9.33 -0.79
N ARG A 95 10.02 9.59 -0.82
CA ARG A 95 9.01 8.85 -0.08
C ARG A 95 7.88 8.52 -1.05
N VAL A 96 7.56 7.24 -1.15
CA VAL A 96 6.50 6.74 -2.03
C VAL A 96 5.52 5.95 -1.17
N MET A 97 4.25 6.32 -1.24
CA MET A 97 3.16 5.58 -0.60
C MET A 97 2.37 4.82 -1.65
N ILE A 98 2.33 3.50 -1.55
CA ILE A 98 1.48 2.64 -2.38
C ILE A 98 0.29 2.22 -1.53
N LEU A 99 -0.89 2.70 -1.89
CA LEU A 99 -2.14 2.39 -1.20
C LEU A 99 -2.95 1.39 -2.02
N LEU A 100 -3.18 0.21 -1.45
CA LEU A 100 -3.95 -0.88 -2.07
C LEU A 100 -5.26 -1.06 -1.30
N THR A 101 -6.39 -0.73 -1.92
CA THR A 101 -7.75 -1.00 -1.38
C THR A 101 -8.68 -1.45 -2.51
N ASP A 102 -9.63 -2.31 -2.18
CA ASP A 102 -10.66 -2.78 -3.11
C ASP A 102 -12.01 -2.06 -2.96
N GLY A 103 -12.11 -1.14 -1.99
CA GLY A 103 -13.33 -0.39 -1.70
C GLY A 103 -13.05 1.08 -1.37
N ASP A 104 -14.12 1.84 -1.30
CA ASP A 104 -14.11 3.24 -0.90
C ASP A 104 -13.98 3.39 0.61
N ASP A 105 -13.65 4.61 1.06
CA ASP A 105 -13.61 4.90 2.49
C ASP A 105 -14.99 4.72 3.11
N THR A 106 -15.07 3.97 4.22
CA THR A 106 -16.32 3.75 4.94
C THR A 106 -16.28 4.23 6.38
N SER A 107 -15.09 4.50 6.92
CA SER A 107 -14.93 4.66 8.36
C SER A 107 -13.80 5.59 8.81
N SER A 108 -13.09 6.28 7.90
CA SER A 108 -12.01 7.16 8.34
C SER A 108 -12.51 8.32 9.15
N LYS A 109 -11.79 8.62 10.23
CA LYS A 109 -11.97 9.86 11.00
C LYS A 109 -11.34 11.05 10.29
N MET A 110 -10.21 10.81 9.61
CA MET A 110 -9.56 11.75 8.72
C MET A 110 -10.14 11.62 7.31
N PRO A 111 -10.79 12.67 6.76
CA PRO A 111 -11.31 12.61 5.40
C PRO A 111 -10.18 12.35 4.38
N PRO A 112 -10.36 11.43 3.42
CA PRO A 112 -9.36 11.09 2.41
C PRO A 112 -8.73 12.27 1.67
N ILE A 113 -9.55 13.22 1.21
CA ILE A 113 -9.09 14.41 0.48
C ILE A 113 -8.13 15.23 1.35
N LYS A 114 -8.49 15.40 2.63
CA LYS A 114 -7.66 16.12 3.59
C LYS A 114 -6.35 15.38 3.86
N ALA A 115 -6.39 14.06 3.94
CA ALA A 115 -5.18 13.25 4.12
C ALA A 115 -4.23 13.38 2.92
N ALA A 116 -4.76 13.33 1.70
CA ALA A 116 -4.00 13.53 0.47
C ALA A 116 -3.40 14.95 0.36
N GLU A 117 -4.17 15.98 0.71
CA GLU A 117 -3.67 17.37 0.77
C GLU A 117 -2.50 17.53 1.74
N ILE A 118 -2.53 16.82 2.87
CA ILE A 118 -1.43 16.83 3.84
C ILE A 118 -0.25 16.08 3.24
N ALA A 119 -0.42 14.85 2.72
CA ALA A 119 0.66 14.07 2.11
C ALA A 119 1.42 14.86 1.02
N ALA A 120 0.69 15.56 0.14
CA ALA A 120 1.28 16.40 -0.90
C ALA A 120 2.17 17.53 -0.33
N LYS A 121 1.80 18.13 0.81
CA LYS A 121 2.62 19.16 1.48
C LYS A 121 3.93 18.60 2.05
N TYR A 122 3.96 17.31 2.39
CA TYR A 122 5.16 16.62 2.87
C TYR A 122 6.04 16.06 1.75
N GLY A 123 5.68 16.30 0.49
CA GLY A 123 6.44 15.82 -0.67
C GLY A 123 6.32 14.31 -0.88
N GLU A 124 5.24 13.71 -0.39
CA GLU A 124 4.94 12.29 -0.56
C GLU A 124 4.12 12.08 -1.84
N ASP A 125 4.58 11.16 -2.69
CA ASP A 125 3.82 10.74 -3.86
C ASP A 125 2.83 9.64 -3.46
N LEU A 126 1.54 9.92 -3.62
CA LEU A 126 0.45 9.02 -3.24
C LEU A 126 -0.10 8.33 -4.49
N HIS A 127 0.17 7.04 -4.61
CA HIS A 127 -0.45 6.21 -5.63
C HIS A 127 -1.57 5.35 -5.04
N HIS A 128 -2.77 5.62 -5.52
CA HIS A 128 -3.97 4.86 -5.17
C HIS A 128 -4.36 3.93 -6.32
N SER A 129 -4.38 2.62 -6.08
CA SER A 129 -4.96 1.67 -7.03
C SER A 129 -6.25 1.09 -6.45
N HIS A 130 -7.40 1.51 -6.97
CA HIS A 130 -8.64 0.74 -6.84
C HIS A 130 -8.48 -0.53 -7.69
N GLY A 131 -8.85 -1.69 -7.14
CA GLY A 131 -8.62 -3.05 -7.70
C GLY A 131 -9.16 -3.36 -9.10
N ARG A 132 -8.74 -2.60 -10.13
CA ARG A 132 -8.89 -2.90 -11.55
C ARG A 132 -7.60 -3.49 -12.07
N SER A 133 -7.72 -4.44 -12.98
CA SER A 133 -6.65 -5.24 -13.60
C SER A 133 -5.52 -4.45 -14.28
N GLU A 134 -5.65 -3.13 -14.45
CA GLU A 134 -4.73 -2.29 -15.21
C GLU A 134 -3.49 -1.81 -14.42
N HIS A 135 -3.47 -1.96 -13.09
CA HIS A 135 -2.39 -1.40 -12.25
C HIS A 135 -1.13 -2.25 -12.11
N ARG A 136 -1.14 -3.50 -12.59
CA ARG A 136 0.02 -4.40 -12.52
C ARG A 136 1.28 -3.80 -13.16
N ARG A 137 1.11 -3.07 -14.28
CA ARG A 137 2.22 -2.51 -15.04
C ARG A 137 2.92 -1.35 -14.33
N ALA A 138 2.16 -0.46 -13.70
CA ALA A 138 2.72 0.69 -12.98
C ALA A 138 3.53 0.27 -11.73
N ILE A 139 3.09 -0.80 -11.05
CA ILE A 139 3.81 -1.33 -9.88
C ILE A 139 5.03 -2.17 -10.32
N GLN A 140 4.94 -2.92 -11.42
CA GLN A 140 6.05 -3.74 -11.94
C GLN A 140 7.18 -2.93 -12.59
N ASP A 141 6.86 -1.85 -13.29
CA ASP A 141 7.84 -1.02 -14.01
C ASP A 141 8.60 -0.08 -13.07
N GLY A 142 8.17 0.00 -11.80
CA GLY A 142 8.68 0.95 -10.82
C GLY A 142 8.24 2.35 -11.22
N TYR A 143 7.25 2.90 -10.51
CA TYR A 143 6.70 4.24 -10.77
C TYR A 143 7.81 5.22 -11.23
N PRO A 144 7.82 5.61 -12.52
CA PRO A 144 8.82 6.53 -13.02
C PRO A 144 8.63 7.83 -12.26
N HIS A 145 9.70 8.38 -11.69
CA HIS A 145 9.68 9.59 -10.86
C HIS A 145 8.64 10.60 -11.35
N ALA A 146 7.48 10.66 -10.69
CA ALA A 146 6.38 11.47 -11.16
C ALA A 146 6.56 12.89 -10.64
N ARG A 147 7.17 13.73 -11.49
CA ARG A 147 6.66 15.09 -11.64
C ARG A 147 5.61 15.03 -12.73
N GLU A 148 4.35 15.30 -12.37
CA GLU A 148 3.37 16.13 -13.07
C GLU A 148 1.93 15.69 -12.75
N GLY A 149 1.11 16.67 -12.32
CA GLY A 149 -0.35 16.59 -12.43
C GLY A 149 -1.09 16.64 -11.11
N ILE A 150 -1.52 17.86 -10.75
CA ILE A 150 -2.53 18.19 -9.74
C ILE A 150 -3.88 17.61 -10.17
#